data_AF-A0A6P2GEL7-F1
#
_entry.id   AF-A0A6P2GEL7-F1
#
_cell.length_a   1.000
_cell.length_b   1.000
_cell.length_c   1.000
_cell.angle_alpha   90.00
_cell.angle_beta   90.00
_cell.angle_gamma   90.00
#
_symmetry.space_group_name_H-M   'P 1'
#
loop_
_entity.id
_entity.type
_entity.pdbx_description
1 polymer ?
#
loop_
_entity_poly.entity_id
_entity_poly.type
_entity_poly.pdbx_seq_one_letter_code
_entity_poly.pdbx_strand_id
1 'polypeptide(L)'
;MRKTFAAGALALSLTACMTMGNKFDIHDADQFIPGVTTMQQAQEKLGAPTATNATSNGGTLQQWVYSQASMFGGTSSNLAILFDKDGKMVKIANKEQVNTR
;
A
#
# COMPACT_ATOMS: atom_id res chain seq x y z
N MET A 1 -8.51 -56.99 19.99
CA MET A 1 -7.39 -56.81 19.04
C MET A 1 -7.55 -55.44 18.38
N ARG A 2 -6.63 -54.51 18.61
CA ARG A 2 -6.57 -53.15 18.02
C ARG A 2 -5.76 -53.22 16.73
N LYS A 3 -6.29 -52.78 15.58
CA LYS A 3 -5.49 -52.45 14.38
C LYS A 3 -6.07 -51.23 13.65
N THR A 4 -5.58 -50.07 14.08
CA THR A 4 -5.12 -48.91 13.29
C THR A 4 -5.95 -48.48 12.07
N PHE A 5 -6.75 -47.43 12.27
CA PHE A 5 -7.14 -46.48 11.21
C PHE A 5 -5.88 -45.76 10.72
N ALA A 6 -5.43 -46.06 9.50
CA ALA A 6 -4.38 -45.29 8.84
C ALA A 6 -4.98 -43.98 8.30
N ALA A 7 -5.10 -42.99 9.18
CA ALA A 7 -5.36 -41.61 8.80
C ALA A 7 -4.06 -40.98 8.28
N GLY A 8 -3.81 -41.13 6.98
CA GLY A 8 -2.75 -40.40 6.28
C GLY A 8 -3.14 -38.94 6.09
N ALA A 9 -3.01 -38.12 7.12
CA ALA A 9 -3.14 -36.67 7.01
C ALA A 9 -1.81 -36.10 6.51
N LEU A 10 -1.69 -35.93 5.19
CA LEU A 10 -0.66 -35.09 4.58
C LEU A 10 -0.96 -33.63 4.96
N ALA A 11 -0.35 -33.14 6.05
CA ALA A 11 -0.46 -31.75 6.44
C ALA A 11 0.36 -30.89 5.47
N LEU A 12 -0.30 -30.36 4.43
CA LEU A 12 0.26 -29.28 3.62
C LEU A 12 0.37 -28.03 4.49
N SER A 13 1.57 -27.74 4.98
CA SER A 13 1.90 -26.46 5.62
C SER A 13 1.81 -25.35 4.59
N LEU A 14 0.64 -24.70 4.52
CA LEU A 14 0.42 -23.49 3.72
C LEU A 14 1.18 -22.33 4.39
N THR A 15 2.37 -22.02 3.88
CA THR A 15 3.02 -20.74 4.17
C THR A 15 2.17 -19.64 3.55
N ALA A 16 1.37 -18.96 4.36
CA ALA A 16 0.49 -17.89 3.93
C ALA A 16 1.30 -16.60 3.69
N CYS A 17 2.04 -16.54 2.58
CA CYS A 17 2.56 -15.29 2.07
C CYS A 17 1.39 -14.47 1.52
N MET A 18 1.22 -13.25 2.02
CA MET A 18 0.15 -12.35 1.58
C MET A 18 0.78 -11.11 0.94
N THR A 19 0.23 -10.66 -0.18
CA THR A 19 0.57 -9.37 -0.78
C THR A 19 -0.71 -8.62 -1.09
N MET A 20 -0.74 -7.32 -0.79
CA MET A 20 -1.88 -6.43 -0.99
C MET A 20 -1.40 -5.12 -1.64
N GLY A 21 -2.13 -4.67 -2.65
CA GLY A 21 -1.85 -3.42 -3.37
C GLY A 21 -0.71 -3.53 -4.38
N ASN A 22 -0.41 -2.39 -5.02
CA ASN A 22 0.70 -2.27 -5.97
C ASN A 22 1.95 -1.82 -5.23
N LYS A 23 3.10 -2.40 -5.56
CA LYS A 23 4.37 -1.96 -4.98
C LYS A 23 4.72 -0.58 -5.51
N PHE A 24 5.05 0.34 -4.60
CA PHE A 24 5.56 1.68 -4.91
C PHE A 24 6.71 2.00 -3.95
N ASP A 25 7.57 2.94 -4.34
CA ASP A 25 8.59 3.47 -3.44
C ASP A 25 8.01 4.67 -2.68
N ILE A 26 7.93 4.58 -1.36
CA ILE A 26 7.42 5.67 -0.53
C ILE A 26 8.33 6.91 -0.54
N HIS A 27 9.62 6.72 -0.86
CA HIS A 27 10.60 7.79 -0.94
C HIS A 27 10.45 8.63 -2.21
N ASP A 28 9.75 8.12 -3.23
CA ASP A 28 9.42 8.93 -4.40
C ASP A 28 8.56 10.14 -4.04
N ALA A 29 7.81 10.11 -2.94
CA ALA A 29 7.05 11.26 -2.47
C ALA A 29 7.93 12.44 -2.00
N ASP A 30 9.22 12.21 -1.72
CA ASP A 30 10.14 13.26 -1.25
C ASP A 30 10.52 14.26 -2.35
N GLN A 31 10.32 13.88 -3.62
CA GLN A 31 10.53 14.78 -4.77
C GLN A 31 9.28 15.63 -5.11
N PHE A 32 8.17 15.41 -4.41
CA PHE A 32 6.92 16.11 -4.70
C PHE A 32 6.88 17.48 -4.02
N ILE A 33 6.44 18.48 -4.77
CA ILE A 33 6.48 19.88 -4.37
C ILE A 33 5.03 20.40 -4.31
N PRO A 34 4.58 20.89 -3.14
CA PRO A 34 3.28 21.56 -2.99
C PRO A 34 3.08 22.69 -4.02
N GLY A 35 1.89 22.78 -4.59
CA GLY A 35 1.50 23.73 -5.63
C GLY A 35 2.03 23.42 -7.02
N VAL A 36 3.04 22.54 -7.14
CA VAL A 36 3.71 22.23 -8.42
C VAL A 36 3.30 20.85 -8.92
N THR A 37 3.56 19.82 -8.11
CA THR A 37 3.29 18.42 -8.47
C THR A 37 1.82 18.22 -8.75
N THR A 38 1.50 17.67 -9.91
CA THR A 38 0.12 17.32 -10.28
C THR A 38 -0.25 15.94 -9.77
N MET A 39 -1.55 15.71 -9.63
CA MET A 39 -2.11 14.39 -9.37
C MET A 39 -1.65 13.37 -10.40
N GLN A 40 -1.62 13.75 -11.69
CA GLN A 40 -1.12 12.88 -12.75
C GLN A 40 0.36 12.53 -12.56
N GLN A 41 1.22 13.49 -12.25
CA GLN A 41 2.65 13.23 -11.99
C GLN A 41 2.86 12.29 -10.81
N ALA A 42 2.07 12.45 -9.75
CA ALA A 42 2.12 11.55 -8.59
C ALA A 42 1.71 10.12 -8.99
N GLN A 43 0.67 9.96 -9.81
CA GLN A 43 0.22 8.66 -10.32
C GLN A 43 1.19 8.01 -11.31
N GLU A 44 1.83 8.81 -12.18
CA GLU A 44 2.86 8.31 -13.10
C GLU A 44 4.06 7.77 -12.32
N LYS A 45 4.38 8.41 -11.19
CA LYS A 45 5.52 8.02 -10.36
C LYS A 45 5.20 6.85 -9.42
N LEU A 46 4.06 6.89 -8.73
CA LEU A 46 3.68 5.92 -7.69
C LEU A 46 2.80 4.78 -8.21
N GLY A 47 2.31 4.88 -9.44
CA GLY A 47 1.29 4.00 -9.99
C GLY A 47 -0.13 4.40 -9.57
N ALA A 48 -1.10 3.54 -9.88
CA ALA A 48 -2.50 3.78 -9.56
C ALA A 48 -2.73 3.79 -8.03
N PRO A 49 -3.46 4.78 -7.49
CA PRO A 49 -3.76 4.84 -6.07
C PRO A 49 -4.70 3.69 -5.68
N THR A 50 -4.52 3.18 -4.47
CA THR A 50 -5.42 2.19 -3.86
C THR A 50 -6.79 2.79 -3.57
N ALA A 51 -6.85 4.06 -3.20
CA ALA A 51 -8.10 4.78 -2.94
C ALA A 51 -8.00 6.23 -3.40
N THR A 52 -9.13 6.77 -3.84
CA THR A 52 -9.30 8.19 -4.17
C THR A 52 -10.59 8.68 -3.50
N ASN A 53 -10.48 9.69 -2.64
CA ASN A 53 -11.60 10.25 -1.89
C ASN A 53 -11.73 11.74 -2.18
N ALA A 54 -12.94 12.20 -2.52
CA ALA A 54 -13.21 13.63 -2.56
C ALA A 54 -13.24 14.20 -1.15
N THR A 55 -12.73 15.42 -0.99
CA THR A 55 -12.73 16.16 0.28
C THR A 55 -13.84 17.22 0.26
N SER A 56 -14.32 17.65 1.43
CA SER A 56 -15.43 18.60 1.54
C SER A 56 -15.13 19.98 0.95
N ASN A 57 -13.85 20.35 0.81
CA ASN A 57 -13.38 21.58 0.19
C ASN A 57 -13.10 21.44 -1.32
N GLY A 58 -13.56 20.36 -1.96
CA GLY A 58 -13.42 20.13 -3.40
C GLY A 58 -12.04 19.64 -3.85
N GLY A 59 -11.13 19.37 -2.91
CA GLY A 59 -9.87 18.68 -3.18
C GLY A 59 -10.04 17.17 -3.25
N THR A 60 -8.95 16.47 -3.57
CA THR A 60 -8.92 15.01 -3.69
C THR A 60 -7.81 14.44 -2.81
N LEU A 61 -8.14 13.46 -1.97
CA LEU A 61 -7.17 12.69 -1.22
C LEU A 61 -6.92 11.36 -1.94
N GLN A 62 -5.71 11.16 -2.46
CA GLN A 62 -5.30 9.89 -3.04
C GLN A 62 -4.40 9.14 -2.08
N GLN A 63 -4.60 7.83 -1.98
CA GLN A 63 -3.88 6.96 -1.07
C GLN A 63 -3.32 5.76 -1.81
N TRP A 64 -2.06 5.44 -1.52
CA TRP A 64 -1.34 4.26 -1.96
C TRP A 64 -1.02 3.41 -0.74
N VAL A 65 -1.47 2.17 -0.77
CA VAL A 65 -1.19 1.19 0.28
C VAL A 65 -0.58 -0.04 -0.36
N TYR A 66 0.57 -0.44 0.17
CA TYR A 66 1.25 -1.67 -0.16
C TYR A 66 1.50 -2.46 1.12
N SER A 67 1.26 -3.75 1.09
CA SER A 67 1.62 -4.64 2.18
C SER A 67 2.09 -5.98 1.61
N GLN A 68 3.18 -6.50 2.16
CA GLN A 68 3.70 -7.81 1.85
C GLN A 68 4.12 -8.49 3.14
N ALA A 69 3.66 -9.71 3.36
CA ALA A 69 4.02 -10.55 4.48
C ALA A 69 4.56 -11.89 4.00
N SER A 70 5.64 -12.35 4.62
CA SER A 70 6.27 -13.63 4.38
C SER A 70 6.66 -14.30 5.71
N MET A 71 7.11 -15.54 5.65
CA MET A 71 7.62 -16.25 6.83
C MET A 71 8.86 -15.61 7.49
N PHE A 72 9.53 -14.69 6.80
CA PHE A 72 10.75 -14.02 7.25
C PHE A 72 10.52 -12.55 7.65
N GLY A 73 9.26 -12.14 7.78
CA GLY A 73 8.87 -10.76 8.04
C GLY A 73 8.03 -10.17 6.93
N GLY A 74 7.71 -8.90 7.07
CA GLY A 74 6.80 -8.19 6.19
C GLY A 74 7.02 -6.69 6.17
N THR A 75 6.59 -6.06 5.08
CA THR A 75 6.68 -4.62 4.85
C THR A 75 5.29 -4.09 4.59
N SER A 76 4.96 -2.94 5.17
CA SER A 76 3.77 -2.18 4.82
C SER A 76 4.13 -0.72 4.59
N SER A 77 3.60 -0.14 3.52
CA SER A 77 3.78 1.25 3.14
C SER A 77 2.40 1.89 2.94
N ASN A 78 2.18 3.05 3.54
CA ASN A 78 0.97 3.84 3.42
C ASN A 78 1.34 5.29 3.13
N LEU A 79 0.90 5.80 1.99
CA LEU A 79 1.11 7.16 1.55
C LEU A 79 -0.24 7.76 1.15
N ALA A 80 -0.57 8.92 1.71
CA ALA A 80 -1.73 9.70 1.29
C ALA A 80 -1.29 11.12 0.92
N ILE A 81 -1.74 11.60 -0.24
CA ILE A 81 -1.44 12.95 -0.74
C ILE A 81 -2.76 13.67 -0.95
N LEU A 82 -2.85 14.87 -0.40
CA LEU A 82 -3.96 15.77 -0.61
C LEU A 82 -3.66 16.65 -1.83
N PHE A 83 -4.57 16.66 -2.79
CA PHE A 83 -4.60 17.54 -3.95
C PHE A 83 -5.73 18.55 -3.81
N ASP A 84 -5.53 19.75 -4.35
CA ASP A 84 -6.57 20.75 -4.44
C ASP A 84 -7.54 20.46 -5.60
N LYS A 85 -8.53 21.35 -5.77
CA LYS A 85 -9.53 21.27 -6.84
C LYS A 85 -8.94 21.33 -8.26
N ASP A 86 -7.73 21.86 -8.41
CA ASP A 86 -7.03 22.00 -9.69
C ASP A 86 -6.07 20.81 -9.93
N GLY A 87 -6.08 19.82 -9.03
CA GLY A 87 -5.26 18.63 -9.11
C GLY A 87 -3.78 18.89 -8.76
N LYS A 88 -3.48 19.99 -8.07
CA LYS A 88 -2.13 20.28 -7.55
C LYS A 88 -1.97 19.79 -6.14
N MET A 89 -0.81 19.23 -5.84
CA MET A 89 -0.48 18.74 -4.51
C MET A 89 -0.56 19.89 -3.50
N VAL A 90 -1.29 19.69 -2.41
CA VAL A 90 -1.30 20.60 -1.27
C VAL A 90 -0.28 20.13 -0.24
N LYS A 91 -0.32 18.86 0.13
CA LYS A 91 0.59 18.26 1.13
C LYS A 91 0.54 16.74 1.09
N ILE A 92 1.55 16.12 1.69
CA ILE A 92 1.47 14.74 2.16
C ILE A 92 0.59 14.71 3.41
N ALA A 93 -0.51 13.97 3.35
CA ALA A 93 -1.47 13.82 4.45
C ALA A 93 -1.11 12.64 5.37
N ASN A 94 -0.51 11.58 4.82
CA ASN A 94 0.02 10.46 5.58
C ASN A 94 1.27 9.90 4.86
N LYS A 95 2.29 9.49 5.61
CA LYS A 95 3.47 8.80 5.07
C LYS A 95 4.06 7.91 6.15
N GLU A 96 3.84 6.61 6.02
CA GLU A 96 4.24 5.61 7.00
C GLU A 96 4.80 4.38 6.27
N GLN A 97 5.94 3.88 6.75
CA GLN A 97 6.47 2.59 6.31
C GLN A 97 6.91 1.79 7.52
N VAL A 98 6.42 0.56 7.59
CA VAL A 98 6.72 -0.39 8.66
C VAL A 98 7.41 -1.60 8.05
N ASN A 99 8.52 -2.01 8.65
CA ASN A 99 9.22 -3.24 8.31
C ASN A 99 9.28 -4.11 9.56
N THR A 100 8.79 -5.33 9.45
CA THR A 100 8.83 -6.35 10.49
C THR A 100 9.90 -7.37 10.12
N ARG A 101 10.76 -7.72 11.09
CA ARG A 101 11.80 -8.75 10.97
C ARG A 101 11.38 -10.00 11.70
#